data_AF-A0AA42KJA4-F1
#
_entry.id   AF-A0AA42KJA4-F1
#
_cell.length_a   1.000
_cell.length_b   1.000
_cell.length_c   1.000
_cell.angle_alpha   90.00
_cell.angle_beta   90.00
_cell.angle_gamma   90.00
#
_symmetry.space_group_name_H-M   'P 1'
#
loop_
_entity.id
_entity.type
_entity.pdbx_description
1 polymer ?
#
loop_
_entity_poly.entity_id
_entity_poly.type
_entity_poly.pdbx_seq_one_letter_code
_entity_poly.pdbx_strand_id
1 'polypeptide(L)'
;MNDPVESFFAQCQAVLAGDAALLAQLQAAGFHCQAGYWAFRLPQLQQWLAPQLDYPRFRQALYASELNTRLQALGGEIAIADNQGNSDLSLYCLRRRS
;
A
#
# COMPACT_ATOMS: atom_id res chain seq x y z
N MET A 1 0.35 -19.05 6.95
CA MET A 1 0.94 -17.70 7.03
C MET A 1 0.47 -16.95 5.81
N ASN A 2 -0.31 -15.87 5.98
CA ASN A 2 -0.68 -15.02 4.85
C ASN A 2 0.56 -14.25 4.40
N ASP A 3 0.87 -14.33 3.11
CA ASP A 3 1.93 -13.55 2.49
C ASP A 3 1.59 -12.04 2.62
N PRO A 4 2.46 -11.22 3.23
CA PRO A 4 2.20 -9.79 3.37
C PRO A 4 2.03 -9.08 2.02
N VAL A 5 2.69 -9.56 0.95
CA VAL A 5 2.57 -8.99 -0.39
C VAL A 5 1.20 -9.28 -0.99
N GLU A 6 0.72 -10.52 -0.88
CA GLU A 6 -0.63 -10.88 -1.36
C GLU A 6 -1.71 -10.16 -0.57
N SER A 7 -1.54 -10.06 0.75
CA SER A 7 -2.45 -9.30 1.60
C SER A 7 -2.47 -7.84 1.17
N PHE A 8 -1.31 -7.22 0.95
CA PHE A 8 -1.24 -5.84 0.50
C PHE A 8 -1.88 -5.63 -0.88
N PHE A 9 -1.61 -6.54 -1.81
CA PHE A 9 -2.20 -6.51 -3.15
C PHE A 9 -3.73 -6.54 -3.09
N ALA A 10 -4.32 -7.44 -2.30
CA ALA A 10 -5.77 -7.51 -2.12
C ALA A 10 -6.35 -6.19 -1.58
N GLN A 11 -5.68 -5.54 -0.62
CA GLN A 11 -6.12 -4.23 -0.11
C GLN A 11 -6.01 -3.14 -1.18
N CYS A 12 -4.96 -3.16 -2.01
CA CYS A 12 -4.84 -2.24 -3.12
C CYS A 12 -5.96 -2.42 -4.14
N GLN A 13 -6.33 -3.66 -4.47
CA GLN A 13 -7.45 -3.96 -5.36
C GLN A 13 -8.77 -3.40 -4.81
N ALA A 14 -9.04 -3.60 -3.53
CA ALA A 14 -10.24 -3.10 -2.87
C ALA A 14 -10.28 -1.56 -2.83
N VAL A 15 -9.15 -0.89 -2.56
CA VAL A 15 -9.07 0.58 -2.67
C VAL A 15 -9.33 1.05 -4.10
N LEU A 16 -8.74 0.39 -5.11
CA LEU A 16 -8.96 0.72 -6.53
C LEU A 16 -10.42 0.52 -6.95
N ALA A 17 -11.10 -0.50 -6.39
CA ALA A 17 -12.52 -0.75 -6.60
C ALA A 17 -13.44 0.21 -5.82
N GLY A 18 -12.91 0.92 -4.82
CA GLY A 18 -13.68 1.84 -3.98
C GLY A 18 -14.47 1.13 -2.88
N ASP A 19 -13.95 0.04 -2.33
CA ASP A 19 -14.57 -0.68 -1.21
C ASP A 19 -14.75 0.25 0.01
N ALA A 20 -15.99 0.61 0.30
CA ALA A 20 -16.30 1.58 1.35
C ALA A 20 -15.94 1.07 2.76
N ALA A 21 -16.04 -0.23 3.01
CA ALA A 21 -15.76 -0.80 4.32
C ALA A 21 -14.24 -0.77 4.60
N LEU A 22 -13.43 -1.11 3.60
CA LEU A 22 -11.98 -1.00 3.71
C LEU A 22 -11.55 0.47 3.84
N LEU A 23 -12.10 1.37 3.02
CA LEU A 23 -11.74 2.79 3.08
C LEU A 23 -12.02 3.37 4.47
N ALA A 24 -13.14 3.02 5.11
CA ALA A 24 -13.45 3.43 6.47
C ALA A 24 -12.44 2.88 7.49
N GLN A 25 -12.00 1.61 7.36
CA GLN A 25 -10.97 1.02 8.23
C GLN A 25 -9.62 1.73 8.07
N LEU A 26 -9.22 2.04 6.83
CA LEU A 26 -7.98 2.75 6.55
C LEU A 26 -8.01 4.17 7.13
N GLN A 27 -9.12 4.90 6.96
CA GLN A 27 -9.30 6.23 7.53
C GLN A 27 -9.27 6.19 9.07
N ALA A 28 -9.91 5.21 9.69
CA ALA A 28 -9.86 5.01 11.14
C ALA A 28 -8.45 4.68 11.66
N ALA A 29 -7.62 4.02 10.84
CA ALA A 29 -6.21 3.77 11.11
C ALA A 29 -5.30 4.97 10.80
N GLY A 30 -5.87 6.13 10.44
CA GLY A 30 -5.14 7.37 10.18
C GLY A 30 -4.48 7.44 8.81
N PHE A 31 -4.89 6.61 7.85
CA PHE A 31 -4.43 6.74 6.46
C PHE A 31 -5.23 7.81 5.72
N HIS A 32 -4.54 8.49 4.80
CA HIS A 32 -5.19 9.36 3.83
C HIS A 32 -5.60 8.53 2.61
N CYS A 33 -6.90 8.22 2.47
CA CYS A 33 -7.41 7.43 1.36
C CYS A 33 -8.82 7.84 0.91
N GLN A 34 -9.13 7.49 -0.34
CA GLN A 34 -10.42 7.62 -1.01
C GLN A 34 -10.49 6.56 -2.14
N ALA A 35 -11.65 6.41 -2.79
CA ALA A 35 -11.78 5.45 -3.88
C ALA A 35 -10.73 5.71 -4.99
N GLY A 36 -9.93 4.70 -5.31
CA GLY A 36 -8.86 4.81 -6.31
C GLY A 36 -7.58 5.50 -5.85
N TYR A 37 -7.47 5.91 -4.58
CA TYR A 37 -6.29 6.58 -4.05
C TYR A 37 -6.02 6.25 -2.58
N TRP A 38 -4.77 5.92 -2.26
CA TRP A 38 -4.36 5.70 -0.87
C TRP A 38 -2.91 6.10 -0.66
N ALA A 39 -2.68 7.06 0.23
CA ALA A 39 -1.35 7.51 0.64
C ALA A 39 -0.92 6.89 1.98
N PHE A 40 0.34 6.47 2.05
CA PHE A 40 0.90 5.79 3.21
C PHE A 40 2.42 5.91 3.27
N ARG A 41 2.96 5.78 4.48
CA ARG A 41 4.39 5.52 4.71
C ARG A 41 4.59 4.02 4.94
N LEU A 42 5.71 3.47 4.47
CA LEU A 42 5.98 2.03 4.59
C LEU A 42 5.96 1.52 6.04
N PRO A 43 6.49 2.24 7.06
CA PRO A 43 6.40 1.78 8.44
C PRO A 43 4.96 1.71 8.97
N GLN A 44 4.12 2.71 8.66
CA GLN A 44 2.71 2.72 9.05
C GLN A 44 1.94 1.58 8.37
N LEU A 45 2.20 1.34 7.09
CA LEU A 45 1.61 0.24 6.34
C LEU A 45 1.98 -1.12 6.94
N GLN A 46 3.26 -1.33 7.29
CA GLN A 46 3.71 -2.57 7.90
C GLN A 46 3.01 -2.83 9.24
N GLN A 47 2.92 -1.82 10.10
CA GLN A 47 2.24 -1.94 11.40
C GLN A 47 0.77 -2.29 11.25
N TRP A 48 0.08 -1.75 10.24
CA TRP A 48 -1.34 -2.03 10.01
C TRP A 48 -1.57 -3.41 9.37
N LEU A 49 -0.76 -3.77 8.38
CA LEU A 49 -0.99 -4.98 7.58
C LEU A 49 -0.38 -6.25 8.20
N ALA A 50 0.82 -6.12 8.76
CA ALA A 50 1.62 -7.24 9.24
C ALA A 50 2.45 -6.85 10.47
N PRO A 51 1.83 -6.43 11.59
CA PRO A 51 2.54 -5.99 12.80
C PRO A 51 3.53 -7.03 13.36
N GLN A 52 3.29 -8.30 13.09
CA GLN A 52 4.13 -9.43 13.48
C GLN A 52 5.40 -9.60 12.65
N LEU A 53 5.52 -8.93 11.50
CA LEU A 53 6.66 -9.06 10.60
C LEU A 53 7.65 -7.92 10.83
N ASP A 54 8.94 -8.25 10.94
CA ASP A 54 9.98 -7.23 11.05
C ASP A 54 9.97 -6.29 9.84
N TYR A 55 10.06 -4.98 10.10
CA TYR A 55 10.01 -3.95 9.05
C TYR A 55 11.00 -4.18 7.89
N PRO A 56 12.29 -4.56 8.13
CA PRO A 56 13.21 -4.84 7.02
C PRO A 56 12.77 -6.00 6.13
N ARG A 57 12.16 -7.04 6.71
CA ARG A 57 11.65 -8.21 5.96
C ARG A 57 10.42 -7.84 5.14
N PHE A 58 9.49 -7.08 5.72
CA PHE A 58 8.34 -6.54 5.00
C PHE A 58 8.78 -5.70 3.79
N ARG A 59 9.72 -4.77 4.01
CA ARG A 59 10.25 -3.90 2.97
C ARG A 59 10.95 -4.70 1.87
N GLN A 60 11.76 -5.69 2.23
CA GLN A 60 12.42 -6.57 1.27
C GLN A 60 11.41 -7.36 0.42
N ALA A 61 10.36 -7.91 1.04
CA ALA A 61 9.32 -8.65 0.33
C ALA A 61 8.58 -7.76 -0.68
N LEU A 62 8.24 -6.51 -0.30
CA LEU A 62 7.63 -5.55 -1.22
C LEU A 62 8.54 -5.23 -2.41
N TYR A 63 9.82 -4.93 -2.18
CA TYR A 63 10.74 -4.58 -3.27
C TYR A 63 11.11 -5.76 -4.18
N ALA A 64 11.11 -6.98 -3.64
CA ALA A 64 11.35 -8.19 -4.43
C ALA A 64 10.10 -8.64 -5.21
N SER A 65 8.93 -8.04 -4.95
CA SER A 65 7.68 -8.44 -5.56
C SER A 65 7.42 -7.76 -6.90
N GLU A 66 6.60 -8.41 -7.74
CA GLU A 66 6.04 -7.82 -8.96
C GLU A 66 4.76 -7.01 -8.68
N LEU A 67 4.57 -6.53 -7.44
CA LEU A 67 3.34 -5.87 -7.00
C LEU A 67 2.93 -4.71 -7.90
N ASN A 68 3.88 -3.83 -8.25
CA ASN A 68 3.55 -2.68 -9.10
C ASN A 68 3.17 -3.12 -10.52
N THR A 69 3.84 -4.14 -11.09
CA THR A 69 3.49 -4.74 -12.38
C THR A 69 2.07 -5.31 -12.36
N ARG A 70 1.72 -6.03 -11.30
CA ARG A 70 0.36 -6.59 -11.11
C ARG A 70 -0.69 -5.50 -10.96
N LEU A 71 -0.39 -4.41 -10.24
CA LEU A 71 -1.30 -3.27 -10.11
C LEU A 71 -1.49 -2.55 -11.44
N GLN A 72 -0.44 -2.44 -12.26
CA GLN A 72 -0.54 -1.82 -13.58
C GLN A 72 -1.51 -2.57 -14.50
N ALA A 73 -1.53 -3.90 -14.43
CA ALA A 73 -2.52 -4.72 -15.16
C ALA A 73 -3.97 -4.44 -14.72
N LEU A 74 -4.18 -3.87 -13.53
CA LEU A 74 -5.47 -3.46 -12.98
C LEU A 74 -5.74 -1.95 -13.15
N GLY A 75 -4.91 -1.23 -13.91
CA GLY A 75 -5.05 0.22 -14.07
C GLY A 75 -4.69 1.03 -12.83
N GLY A 76 -3.88 0.48 -11.92
CA GLY A 76 -3.34 1.18 -10.75
C GLY A 76 -1.81 1.14 -10.71
N GLU A 77 -1.22 1.97 -9.86
CA GLU A 77 0.22 1.93 -9.58
C GLU A 77 0.52 2.45 -8.18
N ILE A 78 1.63 1.98 -7.61
CA ILE A 78 2.24 2.60 -6.43
C ILE A 78 3.36 3.53 -6.92
N ALA A 79 3.24 4.80 -6.57
CA ALA A 79 4.21 5.84 -6.88
C ALA A 79 4.68 6.55 -5.61
N ILE A 80 5.86 7.19 -5.68
CA ILE A 80 6.32 8.09 -4.62
C ILE A 80 5.61 9.43 -4.83
N ALA A 81 4.81 9.85 -3.85
CA ALA A 81 4.10 11.13 -3.84
C ALA A 81 4.97 12.27 -3.31
N ASP A 82 5.83 11.98 -2.33
CA ASP A 82 6.81 12.92 -1.78
C ASP A 82 8.10 12.17 -1.44
N ASN A 83 9.20 12.53 -2.11
CA ASN A 83 10.50 11.88 -1.93
C ASN A 83 11.36 12.69 -0.96
N GLN A 84 11.53 12.15 0.25
CA GLN A 84 12.34 12.77 1.31
C GLN A 84 13.78 12.23 1.36
N GLY A 85 14.24 11.53 0.31
CA GLY A 85 15.57 10.91 0.25
C GLY A 85 15.76 9.68 1.13
N ASN A 86 14.76 9.34 1.95
CA ASN A 86 14.70 8.14 2.77
C ASN A 86 13.34 7.46 2.57
N SER A 87 13.32 6.21 2.11
CA SER A 87 12.09 5.42 1.86
C SER A 87 11.15 5.34 3.06
N ASP A 88 11.69 5.44 4.28
CA ASP A 88 10.89 5.34 5.50
C ASP A 88 10.20 6.68 5.81
N LEU A 89 10.72 7.78 5.26
CA LEU A 89 10.18 9.14 5.34
C LEU A 89 9.36 9.54 4.11
N SER A 90 9.63 8.92 2.97
CA SER A 90 8.92 9.18 1.72
C SER A 90 7.45 8.76 1.82
N LEU A 91 6.59 9.58 1.24
CA LEU A 91 5.17 9.28 1.11
C LEU A 91 4.96 8.51 -0.19
N TYR A 92 4.36 7.33 -0.07
CA TYR A 92 3.91 6.54 -1.21
C TYR A 92 2.42 6.77 -1.42
N CYS A 93 1.96 6.57 -2.65
CA CYS A 93 0.54 6.51 -2.94
C CYS A 93 0.23 5.40 -3.94
N LEU A 94 -0.85 4.67 -3.66
CA LEU A 94 -1.61 3.95 -4.68
C LEU A 94 -2.49 4.96 -5.41
N ARG A 95 -2.49 4.93 -6.75
CA ARG A 95 -3.38 5.74 -7.57
C ARG A 95 -3.84 4.98 -8.81
N ARG A 96 -4.99 5.35 -9.37
CA ARG A 96 -5.38 4.92 -10.72
C ARG A 96 -4.45 5.53 -11.75
N ARG A 97 -4.10 4.72 -12.74
CA ARG A 97 -3.35 5.14 -13.92
C ARG A 97 -4.38 5.61 -14.96
N SER A 98 -4.36 6.92 -15.21
CA SER A 98 -5.16 7.59 -16.26
C SER A 98 -4.65 7.29 -17.66
#